data_AF-A0A920U5B4-F1
#
_entry.id   AF-A0A920U5B4-F1
#
_cell.length_a   1.000
_cell.length_b   1.000
_cell.length_c   1.000
_cell.angle_alpha   90.00
_cell.angle_beta   90.00
_cell.angle_gamma   90.00
#
_symmetry.space_group_name_H-M   'P 1'
#
loop_
_entity.id
_entity.type
_entity.pdbx_description
1 polymer ?
#
loop_
_entity_poly.entity_id
_entity_poly.type
_entity_poly.pdbx_seq_one_letter_code
_entity_poly.pdbx_strand_id
1 'polypeptide(L)' 'MAQYDRAIEDYCEAIQLNPVCAEAYHNRAVAFNRLGNYGESERDFAKVAELQKLADNESPEGSQ' A
#
# COMPACT_ATOMS: atom_id res chain seq x y z
N MET A 1 -12.79 -14.69 -6.94
CA MET A 1 -11.53 -14.89 -6.17
C MET A 1 -10.32 -14.72 -7.07
N ALA A 2 -10.21 -15.44 -8.20
CA ALA A 2 -9.08 -15.37 -9.14
C ALA A 2 -8.66 -13.98 -9.71
N GLN A 3 -9.50 -12.95 -9.65
CA GLN A 3 -9.12 -11.59 -10.07
C GLN A 3 -8.32 -10.85 -8.99
N TYR A 4 -8.55 -11.17 -7.72
CA TYR A 4 -7.84 -10.56 -6.60
C TYR A 4 -6.44 -11.15 -6.45
N ASP A 5 -6.26 -12.44 -6.73
CA ASP A 5 -4.94 -13.09 -6.73
C ASP A 5 -4.00 -12.43 -7.75
N ARG A 6 -4.47 -12.22 -8.99
CA ARG A 6 -3.67 -11.50 -10.01
C ARG A 6 -3.41 -10.05 -9.63
N ALA A 7 -4.42 -9.35 -9.09
CA ALA A 7 -4.24 -7.98 -8.64
C ALA A 7 -3.16 -7.88 -7.55
N ILE A 8 -3.11 -8.86 -6.64
CA ILE A 8 -2.04 -8.93 -5.62
C ILE A 8 -0.67 -9.08 -6.28
N GLU A 9 -0.53 -9.93 -7.30
CA GLU A 9 0.73 -10.07 -8.05
C GLU A 9 1.13 -8.78 -8.76
N ASP A 10 0.20 -8.12 -9.45
CA ASP A 10 0.43 -6.84 -10.13
C ASP A 10 0.89 -5.75 -9.13
N TYR A 11 0.23 -5.66 -7.97
CA TYR A 11 0.62 -4.71 -6.93
C TYR A 11 1.94 -5.09 -6.26
N CYS A 12 2.27 -6.38 -6.13
CA CYS A 12 3.58 -6.83 -5.66
C CYS A 12 4.69 -6.33 -6.57
N GLU A 13 4.54 -6.46 -7.89
CA GLU A 13 5.52 -5.95 -8.85
C GLU A 13 5.63 -4.42 -8.78
N ALA A 14 4.50 -3.71 -8.69
CA ALA A 14 4.48 -2.26 -8.51
C ALA A 14 5.22 -1.82 -7.24
N ILE A 15 5.07 -2.56 -6.13
CA ILE A 15 5.78 -2.32 -4.87
C ILE A 15 7.27 -2.62 -4.99
N GLN A 16 7.67 -3.64 -5.76
CA GLN A 16 9.08 -3.91 -6.03
C GLN A 16 9.73 -2.80 -6.84
N LEU A 17 9.01 -2.22 -7.80
CA LEU A 17 9.46 -1.11 -8.61
C LEU A 17 9.46 0.22 -7.82
N ASN A 18 8.44 0.43 -7.00
CA ASN A 18 8.28 1.63 -6.18
C ASN A 18 7.83 1.26 -4.75
N PRO A 19 8.78 1.02 -3.82
CA PRO A 19 8.47 0.60 -2.47
C PRO A 19 7.84 1.70 -1.61
N VAL A 20 7.76 2.94 -2.10
CA VAL A 20 7.10 4.07 -1.43
C VAL A 20 5.73 4.38 -2.03
N CYS A 21 5.23 3.53 -2.94
CA CYS A 21 3.91 3.71 -3.55
C CYS A 21 2.78 3.31 -2.59
N ALA A 22 2.31 4.26 -1.78
CA ALA A 22 1.18 4.08 -0.87
C ALA A 22 -0.09 3.52 -1.57
N GLU A 23 -0.35 3.92 -2.81
CA GLU A 23 -1.52 3.45 -3.56
C GLU A 23 -1.44 1.94 -3.87
N ALA A 24 -0.26 1.42 -4.23
CA ALA A 24 -0.07 0.00 -4.50
C ALA A 24 -0.32 -0.85 -3.24
N TYR A 25 0.20 -0.44 -2.08
CA TYR A 25 -0.10 -1.11 -0.81
C TYR A 25 -1.59 -1.03 -0.46
N HIS A 26 -2.24 0.12 -0.64
CA HIS A 26 -3.66 0.28 -0.34
C HIS A 26 -4.52 -0.67 -1.18
N ASN A 27 -4.28 -0.72 -2.49
CA ASN A 27 -5.06 -1.57 -3.38
C ASN A 27 -4.81 -3.06 -3.13
N ARG A 28 -3.56 -3.45 -2.81
CA ARG A 28 -3.22 -4.83 -2.41
C ARG A 28 -3.89 -5.22 -1.09
N ALA A 29 -3.93 -4.31 -0.12
CA ALA A 29 -4.62 -4.51 1.15
C ALA A 29 -6.12 -4.78 0.93
N VAL A 30 -6.77 -4.01 0.05
CA VAL A 30 -8.20 -4.21 -0.29
C VAL A 30 -8.43 -5.57 -0.94
N ALA A 31 -7.55 -5.99 -1.86
CA ALA A 31 -7.61 -7.31 -2.49
C ALA A 31 -7.48 -8.44 -1.45
N PHE A 32 -6.55 -8.34 -0.50
CA PHE A 32 -6.43 -9.27 0.62
C PHE A 32 -7.69 -9.31 1.49
N ASN A 33 -8.29 -8.15 1.79
CA ASN A 33 -9.53 -8.06 2.55
C ASN A 33 -10.70 -8.80 1.84
N ARG A 34 -10.77 -8.68 0.52
CA ARG A 34 -11.76 -9.39 -0.33
C ARG A 34 -11.55 -10.90 -0.38
N LEU A 35 -10.31 -11.37 -0.17
CA LEU A 35 -9.96 -12.79 -0.08
C LEU A 35 -10.09 -13.35 1.36
N GLY A 36 -10.37 -12.50 2.36
CA GLY A 36 -10.41 -12.89 3.77
C GLY A 36 -9.04 -12.94 4.46
N ASN A 37 -8.00 -12.45 3.79
CA ASN A 37 -6.62 -12.40 4.29
C ASN A 37 -6.38 -11.12 5.09
N TYR A 38 -7.10 -10.96 6.20
CA TYR A 38 -7.07 -9.72 6.98
C TYR A 38 -5.68 -9.38 7.53
N GLY A 39 -4.88 -10.38 7.94
CA GLY A 39 -3.54 -10.12 8.49
C GLY A 39 -2.58 -9.46 7.49
N GLU A 40 -2.60 -9.89 6.23
CA GLU A 40 -1.77 -9.27 5.17
C GLU A 40 -2.34 -7.90 4.79
N SER A 41 -3.67 -7.75 4.81
CA SER A 41 -4.35 -6.46 4.60
C SER A 41 -3.94 -5.41 5.65
N GLU A 42 -3.93 -5.76 6.93
CA GLU A 42 -3.55 -4.86 8.01
C GLU A 42 -2.09 -4.40 7.89
N ARG A 43 -1.19 -5.30 7.49
CA ARG A 43 0.22 -4.97 7.25
C ARG A 43 0.40 -3.95 6.14
N ASP A 44 -0.30 -4.16 5.02
CA ASP A 44 -0.23 -3.24 3.89
C ASP A 44 -0.83 -1.88 4.27
N PHE A 45 -1.98 -1.84 4.96
CA PHE A 45 -2.55 -0.58 5.45
C PHE A 45 -1.63 0.16 6.44
N ALA A 46 -0.95 -0.57 7.33
CA ALA A 46 0.03 0.03 8.22
C ALA A 46 1.17 0.69 7.42
N LYS A 47 1.63 0.04 6.34
CA LYS A 47 2.64 0.61 5.46
C LYS A 47 2.16 1.86 4.73
N VAL A 48 0.91 1.88 4.27
CA VAL A 48 0.29 3.08 3.66
C VAL A 48 0.35 4.26 4.63
N ALA A 49 -0.07 4.05 5.88
CA ALA A 49 -0.06 5.11 6.88
C ALA A 49 1.36 5.59 7.22
N GLU A 50 2.34 4.69 7.23
CA GLU A 50 3.75 5.05 7.39
C GLU A 50 4.26 5.90 6.22
N LEU A 51 4.00 5.48 4.99
CA LEU A 51 4.41 6.20 3.78
C LEU A 51 3.77 7.57 3.67
N GLN A 52 2.49 7.70 4.04
CA GLN A 52 1.79 8.99 4.07
C GLN A 52 2.41 9.95 5.09
N LYS A 53 2.77 9.45 6.29
CA LYS A 53 3.47 10.26 7.30
C LYS A 53 4.85 10.69 6.83
N LEU A 54 5.56 9.82 6.12
CA LEU A 54 6.86 10.16 5.54
C LEU A 54 6.71 11.24 4.46
N ALA A 55 5.70 11.13 3.59
CA ALA A 55 5.42 12.14 2.56
C ALA A 55 5.01 13.50 3.16
N ASP A 56 4.25 13.50 4.25
CA ASP A 56 3.88 14.73 4.99
C ASP A 56 5.11 15.38 5.65
N ASN A 57 6.01 14.58 6.20
CA ASN A 57 7.26 15.03 6.82
C ASN A 57 8.34 15.50 5.81
N GLU A 58 8.17 15.18 4.52
CA GLU A 58 8.98 15.73 3.42
C GLU A 58 8.32 16.94 2.74
N SER A 59 7.14 17.38 3.21
CA SER A 59 6.70 18.74 2.89
C SER A 59 7.66 19.68 3.59
N PRO A 60 8.46 20.49 2.87
CA PRO A 60 9.26 21.50 3.53
C PRO A 60 8.27 22.35 4.32
N GLU A 61 8.44 22.43 5.63
CA GLU A 61 7.95 23.54 6.44
C GLU A 61 8.60 24.82 5.89
N GLY A 62 8.13 25.24 4.72
CA GLY A 62 8.30 26.54 4.12
C GLY A 62 7.08 27.35 4.49
N SER A 63 6.94 27.66 5.76
CA SER A 63 6.15 28.79 6.21
C SER A 63 6.95 29.44 7.33
N GLN A 64 7.67 30.47 6.91
CA GLN A 64 8.37 31.44 7.76
C GLN A 64 7.44 32.05 8.81
#